data_AF-A0A7Y2ASP6-F1
#
_entry.id   AF-A0A7Y2ASP6-F1
#
_cell.length_a   1.000
_cell.length_b   1.000
_cell.length_c   1.000
_cell.angle_alpha   90.00
_cell.angle_beta   90.00
_cell.angle_gamma   90.00
#
_symmetry.space_group_name_H-M   'P 1'
#
loop_
_entity.id
_entity.type
_entity.pdbx_description
1 polymer ?
#
loop_
_entity_poly.entity_id
_entity_poly.type
_entity_poly.pdbx_seq_one_letter_code
_entity_poly.pdbx_strand_id
1 'polypeptide(L)'
;MIAVDYKKFVQEYWDAISGKPKPVSLLEKYISDSEFIGHVVAYEKSFPCYELIADDFICEEDKVVVRARVIGTHKGDLMGIPPTGRTIDIPFSVIYQIKDEKIAKGWLYLDQMILMEQLGITSKN
;
A
#
# COMPACT_ATOMS: atom_id res chain seq x y z
N MET A 1 -15.65 9.30 -25.73
CA MET A 1 -14.59 8.73 -24.88
C MET A 1 -14.91 9.16 -23.47
N ILE A 2 -15.34 8.24 -22.62
CA ILE A 2 -15.66 8.54 -21.21
C ILE A 2 -14.30 8.78 -20.54
N ALA A 3 -14.10 9.94 -19.93
CA ALA A 3 -12.91 10.17 -19.12
C ALA A 3 -12.92 9.12 -17.99
N VAL A 4 -11.88 8.28 -17.92
CA VAL A 4 -11.75 7.31 -16.84
C VAL A 4 -11.60 8.10 -15.55
N ASP A 5 -12.49 7.87 -14.59
CA ASP A 5 -12.35 8.41 -13.25
C ASP A 5 -11.26 7.62 -12.51
N TYR A 6 -10.03 8.09 -12.64
CA TYR A 6 -8.87 7.44 -12.04
C TYR A 6 -8.95 7.40 -10.51
N LYS A 7 -9.63 8.36 -9.85
CA LYS A 7 -9.85 8.28 -8.40
C LYS A 7 -10.73 7.09 -8.06
N LYS A 8 -11.84 6.92 -8.80
CA LYS A 8 -12.74 5.79 -8.60
C LYS A 8 -12.04 4.46 -8.87
N PHE A 9 -11.24 4.36 -9.93
CA PHE A 9 -10.44 3.16 -10.20
C PHE A 9 -9.49 2.81 -9.04
N VAL A 10 -8.76 3.79 -8.49
CA VAL A 10 -7.87 3.54 -7.35
C VAL A 10 -8.65 3.19 -6.08
N GLN A 11 -9.80 3.80 -5.86
CA GLN A 11 -10.69 3.43 -4.74
C GLN A 11 -11.15 1.97 -4.87
N GLU A 12 -11.59 1.53 -6.05
CA GLU A 12 -11.99 0.14 -6.30
C GLU A 12 -10.82 -0.85 -6.07
N TYR A 13 -9.60 -0.48 -6.49
CA TYR A 13 -8.39 -1.24 -6.18
C TYR A 13 -8.17 -1.33 -4.67
N TRP A 14 -8.23 -0.22 -3.93
CA TRP A 14 -8.05 -0.20 -2.47
C TRP A 14 -9.12 -1.01 -1.74
N ASP A 15 -10.38 -0.89 -2.15
CA ASP A 15 -11.49 -1.67 -1.61
C ASP A 15 -11.28 -3.16 -1.84
N ALA A 16 -10.66 -3.55 -2.96
CA ALA A 16 -10.36 -4.95 -3.27
C ALA A 16 -9.25 -5.54 -2.38
N ILE A 17 -8.28 -4.75 -1.94
CA ILE A 17 -7.08 -5.26 -1.25
C ILE A 17 -7.02 -4.94 0.26
N SER A 18 -7.65 -3.88 0.72
CA SER A 18 -7.58 -3.42 2.11
C SER A 18 -8.23 -4.44 3.05
N GLY A 19 -7.52 -4.86 4.09
CA GLY A 19 -8.01 -5.83 5.07
C GLY A 19 -8.20 -7.25 4.53
N LYS A 20 -7.72 -7.53 3.30
CA LYS A 20 -7.98 -8.78 2.56
C LYS A 20 -6.68 -9.42 2.09
N PRO A 21 -6.68 -10.75 1.84
CA PRO A 21 -5.56 -11.42 1.17
C PRO A 21 -5.30 -10.80 -0.20
N LYS A 22 -4.02 -10.65 -0.55
CA LYS A 22 -3.57 -9.98 -1.78
C LYS A 22 -2.86 -10.97 -2.72
N PRO A 23 -3.55 -12.01 -3.25
CA PRO A 23 -2.92 -12.94 -4.18
C PRO A 23 -2.49 -12.20 -5.46
N VAL A 24 -1.40 -12.65 -6.08
CA VAL A 24 -0.87 -12.03 -7.31
C VAL A 24 -1.95 -11.92 -8.40
N SER A 25 -2.80 -12.93 -8.55
CA SER A 25 -3.90 -12.94 -9.51
C SER A 25 -4.98 -11.87 -9.27
N LEU A 26 -5.10 -11.35 -8.03
CA LEU A 26 -5.93 -10.17 -7.76
C LEU A 26 -5.19 -8.90 -8.16
N LEU A 27 -3.91 -8.80 -7.80
CA LEU A 27 -3.08 -7.62 -8.07
C LEU A 27 -2.91 -7.37 -9.58
N GLU A 28 -2.69 -8.42 -10.37
CA GLU A 28 -2.55 -8.34 -11.84
C GLU A 28 -3.80 -7.83 -12.57
N LYS A 29 -4.96 -7.83 -11.92
CA LYS A 29 -6.18 -7.20 -12.46
C LYS A 29 -6.06 -5.68 -12.50
N TYR A 30 -5.36 -5.09 -11.52
CA TYR A 30 -5.26 -3.65 -11.33
C TYR A 30 -3.88 -3.09 -11.67
N ILE A 31 -2.83 -3.89 -11.62
CA ILE A 31 -1.44 -3.45 -11.70
C ILE A 31 -0.75 -4.14 -12.88
N SER A 32 -0.04 -3.37 -13.72
CA SER A 32 0.84 -3.90 -14.77
C SER A 32 2.32 -3.85 -14.39
N ASP A 33 2.68 -3.05 -13.39
CA ASP A 33 4.03 -2.97 -12.84
C ASP A 33 4.34 -4.17 -11.92
N SER A 34 5.16 -5.10 -12.41
CA SER A 34 5.56 -6.29 -11.66
C SER A 34 6.45 -5.97 -10.44
N GLU A 35 7.21 -4.88 -10.48
CA GLU A 35 8.02 -4.44 -9.34
C GLU A 35 7.09 -3.96 -8.22
N PHE A 36 6.08 -3.16 -8.57
CA PHE A 36 5.08 -2.71 -7.60
C PHE A 36 4.26 -3.87 -7.02
N ILE A 37 3.88 -4.87 -7.82
CA ILE A 37 3.26 -6.11 -7.32
C ILE A 37 4.19 -6.79 -6.30
N GLY A 38 5.49 -6.88 -6.60
CA GLY A 38 6.49 -7.45 -5.69
C GLY A 38 6.52 -6.76 -4.32
N HIS A 39 6.46 -5.43 -4.30
CA HIS A 39 6.40 -4.65 -3.06
C HIS A 39 5.12 -4.94 -2.25
N VAL A 40 3.95 -4.98 -2.89
CA VAL A 40 2.68 -5.29 -2.24
C VAL A 40 2.70 -6.70 -1.63
N VAL A 41 3.21 -7.68 -2.37
CA VAL A 41 3.33 -9.07 -1.91
C VAL A 41 4.32 -9.20 -0.76
N ALA A 42 5.46 -8.51 -0.81
CA ALA A 42 6.43 -8.52 0.28
C ALA A 42 5.83 -7.94 1.56
N TYR A 43 5.14 -6.80 1.46
CA TYR A 43 4.51 -6.17 2.62
C TYR A 43 3.35 -7.01 3.19
N GLU A 44 2.55 -7.67 2.33
CA GLU A 44 1.50 -8.62 2.76
C GLU A 44 2.08 -9.81 3.53
N LYS A 45 3.29 -10.28 3.21
CA LYS A 45 3.94 -11.35 3.99
C LYS A 45 4.32 -10.88 5.39
N SER A 46 4.82 -9.65 5.52
CA SER A 46 5.19 -9.07 6.82
C SER A 46 3.97 -8.68 7.67
N PHE A 47 2.93 -8.15 7.02
CA PHE A 47 1.68 -7.67 7.63
C PHE A 47 0.44 -8.29 6.95
N PRO A 48 0.15 -9.59 7.14
CA PRO A 48 -0.97 -10.24 6.47
C PRO A 48 -2.30 -9.51 6.67
N CYS A 49 -3.03 -9.30 5.57
CA CYS A 49 -4.29 -8.56 5.53
C CYS A 49 -4.22 -7.15 6.13
N TYR A 50 -3.12 -6.41 5.95
CA TYR A 50 -3.07 -5.00 6.38
C TYR A 50 -4.20 -4.17 5.75
N GLU A 51 -4.69 -3.20 6.52
CA GLU A 51 -5.73 -2.26 6.16
C GLU A 51 -5.11 -0.95 5.67
N LEU A 52 -5.68 -0.41 4.60
CA LEU A 52 -5.37 0.90 4.05
C LEU A 52 -6.53 1.85 4.35
N ILE A 53 -6.22 2.98 4.97
CA ILE A 53 -7.18 4.00 5.38
C ILE A 53 -6.81 5.29 4.66
N ALA A 54 -7.54 5.61 3.60
CA ALA A 54 -7.32 6.83 2.83
C ALA A 54 -7.82 8.05 3.60
N ASP A 55 -6.99 9.09 3.65
CA ASP A 55 -7.40 10.44 4.07
C ASP A 55 -7.88 11.25 2.86
N ASP A 56 -7.10 11.22 1.76
CA ASP A 56 -7.37 12.01 0.55
C ASP A 56 -6.98 11.26 -0.73
N PHE A 57 -7.78 11.45 -1.80
CA PHE A 57 -7.41 11.11 -3.18
C PHE A 57 -7.29 12.37 -4.02
N ILE A 58 -6.10 12.61 -4.56
CA ILE A 58 -5.78 13.78 -5.39
C ILE A 58 -5.44 13.27 -6.79
N CYS A 59 -6.10 13.78 -7.82
CA CYS A 59 -5.92 13.31 -9.19
C CYS A 59 -5.48 14.48 -10.06
N GLU A 60 -4.42 14.25 -10.82
CA GLU A 60 -3.85 15.19 -11.79
C GLU A 60 -3.47 14.37 -13.03
N GLU A 61 -4.10 14.66 -14.17
CA GLU A 61 -3.89 13.94 -15.43
C GLU A 61 -4.02 12.40 -15.28
N ASP A 62 -2.91 11.67 -15.48
CA ASP A 62 -2.79 10.22 -15.40
C ASP A 62 -2.28 9.72 -14.04
N LYS A 63 -2.25 10.59 -13.02
CA LYS A 63 -1.75 10.26 -11.69
C LYS A 63 -2.79 10.45 -10.60
N VAL A 64 -2.77 9.53 -9.65
CA VAL A 64 -3.54 9.61 -8.41
C VAL A 64 -2.58 9.52 -7.24
N VAL A 65 -2.55 10.56 -6.41
CA VAL A 65 -1.87 10.57 -5.12
C VAL A 65 -2.88 10.21 -4.05
N VAL A 66 -2.51 9.28 -3.18
CA VAL A 66 -3.28 8.95 -1.99
C VAL A 66 -2.44 9.27 -0.76
N ARG A 67 -3.00 10.08 0.15
CA ARG A 67 -2.46 10.28 1.50
C ARG A 67 -3.28 9.41 2.44
N ALA A 68 -2.63 8.63 3.28
CA ALA A 68 -3.30 7.56 4.01
C ALA A 68 -2.53 7.09 5.25
N ARG A 69 -3.13 6.15 5.96
CA ARG A 69 -2.48 5.33 6.98
C ARG A 69 -2.61 3.85 6.65
N VAL A 70 -1.62 3.07 7.05
CA VAL A 70 -1.67 1.61 7.00
C VAL A 70 -1.68 1.04 8.41
N ILE A 71 -2.62 0.14 8.66
CA ILE A 71 -2.76 -0.59 9.92
C ILE A 71 -2.51 -2.06 9.66
N GLY A 72 -1.64 -2.69 10.45
CA GLY A 72 -1.28 -4.08 10.26
C GLY A 72 -0.66 -4.70 11.50
N THR A 73 -0.64 -6.03 11.58
CA THR A 73 0.08 -6.74 12.65
C THR A 73 1.30 -7.42 12.07
N HIS A 74 2.48 -7.19 12.66
CA HIS A 74 3.74 -7.74 12.20
C HIS A 74 3.81 -9.25 12.51
N LYS A 75 3.53 -10.07 11.49
CA LYS A 75 3.44 -11.54 11.61
C LYS A 75 4.42 -12.30 10.71
N GLY A 76 5.06 -11.62 9.76
CA GLY A 76 6.16 -12.16 8.97
C GLY A 76 7.47 -11.43 9.24
N ASP A 77 8.54 -11.87 8.58
CA ASP A 77 9.80 -11.13 8.56
C ASP A 77 9.63 -9.81 7.81
N LEU A 78 10.23 -8.73 8.32
CA LEU A 78 10.32 -7.44 7.64
C LEU A 78 11.79 -7.00 7.57
N MET A 79 12.43 -7.21 6.42
CA MET A 79 13.81 -6.78 6.18
C MET A 79 14.80 -7.31 7.24
N GLY A 80 14.62 -8.57 7.67
CA GLY A 80 15.44 -9.20 8.71
C GLY A 80 14.99 -8.92 10.14
N ILE A 81 13.90 -8.16 10.34
CA ILE A 81 13.25 -8.00 11.64
C ILE A 81 12.29 -9.18 11.83
N PRO A 82 12.50 -10.06 12.82
CA PRO A 82 11.58 -11.16 13.11
C PRO A 82 10.18 -10.65 13.49
N PRO A 83 9.12 -11.46 13.29
CA PRO A 83 7.76 -11.05 13.60
C PRO A 83 7.60 -10.71 15.08
N THR A 84 7.25 -9.46 15.36
CA THR A 84 7.17 -8.93 16.73
C THR A 84 5.79 -9.11 17.36
N GLY A 85 4.77 -9.45 16.57
CA GLY A 85 3.38 -9.53 16.99
C GLY A 85 2.74 -8.18 17.30
N ARG A 86 3.46 -7.06 17.09
CA ARG A 86 2.97 -5.71 17.35
C ARG A 86 2.09 -5.22 16.22
N THR A 87 1.09 -4.42 16.57
CA THR A 87 0.28 -3.67 15.61
C THR A 87 0.98 -2.36 15.28
N ILE A 88 0.95 -2.01 13.99
CA ILE A 88 1.41 -0.73 13.46
C ILE A 88 0.21 0.10 13.00
N ASP A 89 0.37 1.41 13.04
CA ASP A 89 -0.52 2.42 12.48
C ASP A 89 0.37 3.57 12.01
N ILE A 90 0.73 3.56 10.72
CA ILE A 90 1.75 4.46 10.18
C ILE A 90 1.19 5.31 9.04
N PRO A 91 1.52 6.62 8.99
CA PRO A 91 1.19 7.46 7.86
C PRO A 91 2.05 7.11 6.64
N PHE A 92 1.45 7.21 5.47
CA PHE A 92 2.13 7.04 4.19
C PHE A 92 1.45 7.85 3.08
N SER A 93 2.14 7.98 1.95
CA SER A 93 1.56 8.41 0.69
C SER A 93 2.01 7.51 -0.44
N VAL A 94 1.16 7.38 -1.45
CA VAL A 94 1.49 6.64 -2.67
C VAL A 94 1.01 7.42 -3.88
N ILE A 95 1.84 7.45 -4.91
CA ILE A 95 1.50 8.00 -6.22
C ILE A 95 1.32 6.83 -7.17
N TYR A 96 0.17 6.74 -7.81
CA TYR A 96 -0.11 5.81 -8.88
C TYR A 96 -0.09 6.55 -10.21
N GLN A 97 0.70 6.06 -11.18
CA GLN A 97 0.50 6.42 -12.57
C GLN A 97 -0.36 5.36 -13.24
N ILE A 98 -1.40 5.77 -13.96
CA ILE A 98 -2.39 4.88 -14.57
C ILE A 98 -2.29 4.98 -16.08
N LYS A 99 -2.19 3.84 -16.76
CA LYS A 99 -2.19 3.71 -18.22
C LYS A 99 -2.93 2.45 -18.60
N ASP A 100 -3.69 2.49 -19.70
CA ASP A 100 -4.43 1.34 -20.21
C ASP A 100 -5.25 0.62 -19.12
N GLU A 101 -5.95 1.42 -18.31
CA GLU A 101 -6.81 0.97 -17.19
C GLU A 101 -6.07 0.15 -16.10
N LYS A 102 -4.75 0.31 -15.98
CA LYS A 102 -3.94 -0.30 -14.93
C LYS A 102 -2.96 0.68 -14.28
N ILE A 103 -2.59 0.38 -13.04
CA ILE A 103 -1.47 1.01 -12.34
C ILE A 103 -0.19 0.57 -13.05
N ALA A 104 0.36 1.47 -13.85
CA ALA A 104 1.59 1.27 -14.61
C ALA A 104 2.85 1.59 -13.80
N LYS A 105 2.71 2.33 -12.69
CA LYS A 105 3.77 2.57 -11.71
C LYS A 105 3.21 2.99 -10.36
N GLY A 106 3.86 2.56 -9.28
CA GLY A 106 3.57 2.99 -7.91
C GLY A 106 4.81 3.52 -7.21
N TRP A 107 4.74 4.71 -6.63
CA TRP A 107 5.79 5.27 -5.76
C TRP A 107 5.25 5.42 -4.35
N LEU A 108 5.80 4.66 -3.40
CA LEU A 108 5.38 4.62 -2.00
C LEU A 108 6.36 5.42 -1.11
N TYR A 109 5.82 6.25 -0.24
CA TYR A 109 6.56 6.96 0.81
C TYR A 109 5.88 6.69 2.15
N LEU A 110 6.61 6.11 3.10
CA LEU A 110 6.09 5.81 4.44
C LEU A 110 7.02 6.32 5.51
N ASP A 111 6.48 6.64 6.68
CA ASP A 111 7.30 7.05 7.83
C ASP A 111 8.00 5.83 8.44
N GLN A 112 9.26 5.62 8.03
CA GLN A 112 10.06 4.50 8.51
C GLN A 112 10.42 4.62 9.99
N MET A 113 10.53 5.84 10.51
CA MET A 113 10.90 6.06 11.91
C MET A 113 9.76 5.61 12.82
N ILE A 114 8.53 6.03 12.51
CA ILE A 114 7.33 5.58 13.24
C ILE A 114 7.19 4.05 13.14
N LEU A 115 7.45 3.45 11.98
CA LEU A 115 7.43 1.99 11.83
C LEU A 115 8.42 1.31 12.79
N MET A 116 9.68 1.75 12.81
CA MET A 116 10.71 1.15 13.67
C MET A 116 10.40 1.33 15.16
N GLU A 117 9.87 2.49 15.55
CA GLU A 117 9.41 2.74 16.92
C GLU A 117 8.26 1.80 17.32
N GLN A 118 7.24 1.67 16.47
CA GLN A 118 6.07 0.82 16.76
C GLN A 118 6.42 -0.68 16.77
N LEU A 119 7.44 -1.08 16.00
CA LEU A 119 8.00 -2.42 16.07
C LEU A 119 8.90 -2.65 17.30
N GLY A 120 9.26 -1.59 18.04
CA GLY A 120 10.11 -1.65 19.23
C GLY A 120 11.59 -1.78 18.93
N ILE A 121 12.02 -1.37 17.72
CA ILE A 121 13.42 -1.42 17.27
C ILE A 121 14.18 -0.18 17.73
N THR A 122 13.51 0.97 17.74
CA THR A 122 14.05 2.25 18.22
C THR A 122 13.14 2.83 19.30
N SER A 123 13.71 3.64 20.20
CA SER A 123 12.94 4.36 21.20
C SER A 123 12.50 5.73 20.68
N LYS A 124 11.34 6.22 21.15
CA LYS A 124 10.98 7.63 21.03
C LYS A 124 11.95 8.45 21.89
N ASN A 125 12.66 9.39 21.28
CA ASN A 125 13.40 10.41 22.03
C ASN A 125 12.43 11.46 22.60
#